data_AF-C3MVS8-F1
#
_entry.id   AF-C3MVS8-F1
#
_cell.length_a   1.000
_cell.length_b   1.000
_cell.length_c   1.000
_cell.angle_alpha   90.00
_cell.angle_beta   90.00
_cell.angle_gamma   90.00
#
_symmetry.space_group_name_H-M   'P 1'
#
loop_
_entity.id
_entity.type
_entity.pdbx_description
1 polymer ?
#
loop_
_entity_poly.entity_id
_entity_poly.type
_entity_poly.pdbx_seq_one_letter_code
_entity_poly.pdbx_strand_id
1 'polypeptide(L)' 'MAYVVKVDDRGRIKLPKNLANADSVIIIEAGTFFVGIPIPKDPLAETYGIIKTELSVKELKEIAEKEAERDALGRHSK' A
#
# COMPACT_ATOMS: atom_id res chain seq x y z
N MET A 1 16.42 -10.91 -3.33
CA MET A 1 16.18 -12.16 -4.08
C MET A 1 15.39 -11.79 -5.33
N ALA A 2 15.80 -12.22 -6.52
CA ALA A 2 15.14 -11.86 -7.77
C ALA A 2 14.74 -13.13 -8.54
N TYR A 3 13.60 -13.09 -9.22
CA TYR A 3 13.09 -14.20 -10.02
C TYR A 3 12.99 -13.76 -11.49
N VAL A 4 13.55 -14.56 -12.40
CA VAL A 4 13.30 -14.42 -13.84
C VAL A 4 12.15 -15.34 -14.19
N VAL A 5 11.07 -14.78 -14.72
CA VAL A 5 9.85 -15.51 -15.09
C VAL A 5 9.57 -15.30 -16.58
N LYS A 6 9.04 -16.34 -17.24
CA LYS A 6 8.65 -16.24 -18.65
C LYS A 6 7.24 -15.69 -18.76
N VAL A 7 7.03 -14.84 -19.76
CA VAL A 7 5.70 -14.37 -20.18
C VAL A 7 5.11 -15.42 -21.11
N ASP A 8 3.85 -15.81 -20.87
CA ASP A 8 3.16 -16.74 -21.77
C ASP A 8 2.65 -16.03 -23.04
N ASP A 9 2.10 -16.81 -23.96
CA ASP A 9 1.54 -16.37 -25.24
C ASP A 9 0.40 -15.34 -25.11
N ARG A 10 -0.21 -15.24 -23.94
CA ARG A 10 -1.29 -14.31 -23.61
C ARG A 10 -0.81 -13.12 -22.77
N GLY A 11 0.50 -12.94 -22.61
CA GLY A 11 1.06 -11.83 -21.84
C GLY A 11 0.99 -12.02 -20.32
N ARG A 12 0.68 -13.22 -19.82
CA ARG A 12 0.53 -13.48 -18.37
C ARG A 12 1.85 -13.88 -17.75
N ILE A 13 2.03 -13.49 -16.50
CA ILE A 13 3.20 -13.83 -15.69
C ILE A 13 2.75 -14.72 -14.54
N LYS A 14 3.41 -15.88 -14.38
CA LYS A 14 3.16 -16.78 -13.26
C LYS A 14 4.05 -16.41 -12.08
N LEU A 15 3.44 -15.95 -10.99
CA LEU A 15 4.18 -15.64 -9.77
C LEU A 15 4.73 -16.94 -9.12
N PRO A 16 5.96 -16.91 -8.56
CA PRO A 16 6.47 -18.00 -7.74
C PRO A 16 5.54 -18.26 -6.56
N LYS A 17 5.27 -19.54 -6.25
CA LYS A 17 4.29 -19.96 -5.22
C LYS A 17 4.55 -19.37 -3.82
N ASN A 18 5.79 -19.00 -3.52
CA ASN A 18 6.20 -18.53 -2.20
C ASN A 18 6.39 -17.00 -2.14
N LEU A 19 6.00 -16.25 -3.19
CA LEU A 19 6.29 -14.82 -3.26
C LEU A 19 5.36 -13.99 -2.36
N ALA A 20 4.06 -14.31 -2.34
CA ALA A 20 3.06 -13.72 -1.45
C ALA A 20 1.72 -14.47 -1.60
N ASN A 21 0.91 -14.51 -0.54
CA ASN A 21 -0.51 -14.91 -0.62
C ASN A 21 -1.34 -13.71 -1.10
N ALA A 22 -1.18 -13.37 -2.38
CA ALA A 22 -1.73 -12.17 -2.99
C ALA A 22 -2.71 -12.52 -4.11
N ASP A 23 -3.88 -11.89 -4.07
CA ASP A 23 -4.92 -12.05 -5.11
C ASP A 23 -4.76 -11.02 -6.24
N SER A 24 -4.01 -9.93 -6.00
CA SER A 24 -3.74 -8.88 -6.98
C SER A 24 -2.33 -8.31 -6.82
N VAL A 25 -1.86 -7.59 -7.85
CA VAL A 25 -0.52 -6.98 -7.90
C VAL A 25 -0.65 -5.58 -8.49
N ILE A 26 -0.05 -4.59 -7.85
CA ILE A 26 0.18 -3.27 -8.45
C ILE A 26 1.40 -3.38 -9.35
N ILE A 27 1.27 -2.91 -10.59
CA ILE A 27 2.38 -2.83 -11.54
C ILE A 27 2.79 -1.36 -11.67
N ILE A 28 4.04 -1.06 -11.34
CA ILE A 28 4.67 0.24 -11.57
C ILE A 28 5.60 0.09 -12.76
N GLU A 29 5.34 0.82 -13.83
CA GLU A 29 6.22 0.88 -14.99
C GLU A 29 7.49 1.68 -14.63
N ALA A 30 8.66 1.04 -14.79
CA ALA A 30 9.96 1.64 -14.49
C ALA A 30 10.84 1.68 -15.76
N GLY A 31 10.21 1.94 -16.91
CA GLY A 31 10.86 2.00 -18.22
C GLY A 31 11.25 0.60 -18.74
N THR A 32 12.46 0.14 -18.43
CA THR A 32 12.99 -1.14 -18.95
C THR A 32 12.55 -2.36 -18.16
N PHE A 33 11.90 -2.15 -17.01
CA PHE A 33 11.31 -3.18 -16.18
C PHE A 33 10.05 -2.62 -15.51
N PHE A 34 9.32 -3.48 -14.82
CA PHE A 34 8.22 -3.06 -13.95
C PHE A 34 8.47 -3.59 -12.54
N VAL A 35 7.95 -2.87 -11.56
CA VAL A 35 7.92 -3.30 -10.16
C VAL A 35 6.52 -3.84 -9.88
N GLY A 36 6.44 -5.12 -9.54
CA GLY A 36 5.21 -5.75 -9.07
C GLY A 36 5.16 -5.70 -7.54
N ILE A 37 4.15 -5.02 -6.98
CA ILE A 37 3.89 -5.01 -5.54
C ILE A 37 2.67 -5.90 -5.28
N PRO A 38 2.85 -7.10 -4.68
CA PRO A 38 1.72 -7.97 -4.37
C PRO A 38 0.84 -7.32 -3.30
N ILE A 39 -0.47 -7.38 -3.53
CA ILE A 39 -1.49 -6.93 -2.57
C ILE A 39 -2.04 -8.17 -1.87
N PRO A 40 -1.87 -8.27 -0.53
CA PRO A 40 -2.40 -9.40 0.21
C PRO A 40 -3.91 -9.53 0.02
N LYS A 41 -4.42 -10.76 0.17
CA LYS A 41 -5.86 -11.04 0.06
C LYS A 41 -6.71 -10.20 1.03
N ASP A 42 -6.21 -9.97 2.24
CA ASP A 42 -6.80 -9.07 3.22
C ASP A 42 -5.75 -8.02 3.62
N PRO A 43 -5.67 -6.89 2.89
CA PRO A 43 -4.68 -5.85 3.17
C PRO A 43 -4.84 -5.27 4.57
N LEU A 44 -6.08 -5.15 5.08
CA LEU A 44 -6.30 -4.55 6.40
C LEU A 44 -5.79 -5.45 7.51
N ALA A 45 -6.06 -6.75 7.44
CA ALA A 45 -5.55 -7.70 8.42
C ALA A 45 -4.01 -7.79 8.40
N GLU A 46 -3.41 -7.81 7.21
CA GLU A 46 -1.95 -7.91 7.05
C GLU A 46 -1.21 -6.61 7.37
N THR A 47 -1.87 -5.46 7.22
CA THR A 47 -1.28 -4.15 7.55
C THR A 47 -1.64 -3.64 8.94
N TYR A 48 -2.54 -4.34 9.65
CA TYR A 48 -2.93 -3.98 11.00
C TYR A 48 -1.69 -3.97 11.92
N GLY A 49 -1.43 -2.81 12.54
CA GLY A 49 -0.29 -2.63 13.43
C GLY A 49 1.07 -2.39 12.76
N ILE A 50 1.12 -2.25 11.42
CA ILE A 50 2.35 -1.76 10.75
C ILE A 50 2.75 -0.39 11.28
N ILE A 51 1.78 0.51 11.42
CA ILE A 51 1.99 1.80 12.07
C ILE A 51 1.81 1.56 13.57
N LYS A 52 2.93 1.48 14.29
CA LYS A 52 2.92 1.32 15.74
C LYS A 52 2.42 2.59 16.40
N THR A 53 1.39 2.47 17.23
CA THR A 53 0.83 3.55 18.01
C THR A 53 0.20 2.97 19.27
N GLU A 54 0.41 3.66 20.39
CA GLU A 54 -0.26 3.37 21.65
C GLU A 54 -1.64 4.04 21.74
N LEU A 55 -1.95 4.91 20.77
CA LEU A 55 -3.20 5.67 20.72
C LEU A 55 -4.32 4.83 20.11
N SER A 56 -5.51 4.94 20.69
CA SER A 56 -6.73 4.38 20.13
C SER A 56 -7.13 5.08 18.83
N VAL A 57 -7.96 4.40 18.03
CA VAL A 57 -8.55 4.97 16.80
C VAL A 57 -9.25 6.30 17.06
N LYS A 58 -9.89 6.44 18.24
CA LYS A 58 -10.59 7.66 18.63
C LYS A 58 -9.60 8.82 18.84
N GLU A 59 -8.51 8.59 19.55
CA GLU A 59 -7.48 9.61 19.80
C GLU A 59 -6.79 10.04 18.50
N LEU A 60 -6.48 9.08 17.62
CA LEU A 60 -5.93 9.39 16.30
C LEU A 60 -6.88 10.26 15.47
N LYS A 61 -8.18 9.98 15.53
CA LYS A 61 -9.20 10.79 14.86
C LYS A 61 -9.25 12.21 15.40
N GLU A 62 -9.24 12.38 16.73
CA GLU A 62 -9.25 13.70 17.36
C GLU A 62 -8.02 14.54 16.99
N ILE A 63 -6.84 13.91 16.88
CA ILE A 63 -5.62 14.59 16.43
C ILE A 63 -5.77 15.05 14.98
N ALA A 64 -6.25 14.18 14.09
CA ALA A 64 -6.45 14.50 12.68
C ALA A 64 -7.45 15.65 12.49
N GLU A 65 -8.56 15.66 13.23
CA GLU A 65 -9.57 16.73 13.16
C GLU A 65 -9.01 18.07 13.64
N LYS A 66 -8.27 18.10 14.76
CA LYS A 66 -7.62 19.32 15.25
C LYS A 66 -6.59 19.87 14.27
N GLU A 67 -5.83 19.00 13.62
CA GLU A 67 -4.83 19.41 12.64
C GLU A 67 -5.49 19.99 11.37
N ALA A 68 -6.57 19.36 10.90
CA ALA A 68 -7.38 19.85 9.79
C ALA A 68 -8.01 21.22 10.09
N GLU A 69 -8.53 21.44 11.29
CA GLU A 69 -9.08 22.73 11.72
C GLU A 69 -8.01 23.84 11.69
N ARG A 70 -6.82 23.56 12.22
CA ARG A 70 -5.70 24.52 12.23
C ARG A 70 -5.25 24.88 10.81
N ASP A 71 -5.14 23.90 9.93
CA ASP A 71 -4.79 24.12 8.53
C ASP A 71 -5.87 24.93 7.79
N ALA A 72 -7.16 24.65 8.03
CA ALA A 72 -8.27 25.42 7.47
C ALA A 72 -8.23 26.90 7.91
N LEU A 73 -8.03 27.16 9.20
CA LEU A 73 -7.89 28.53 9.73
C LEU A 73 -6.64 29.24 9.18
N GLY A 74 -5.52 28.51 9.05
CA GLY A 74 -4.29 29.04 8.47
C GLY A 74 -4.41 29.42 6.99
N ARG A 75 -5.20 28.65 6.22
CA ARG A 75 -5.53 28.98 4.82
C ARG A 75 -6.50 30.14 4.70
N HIS A 76 -7.44 30.28 5.63
CA HIS A 76 -8.41 31.37 5.61
C HIS A 76 -7.79 32.73 5.99
N SER A 77 -6.65 32.74 6.69
CA SER A 77 -5.92 33.95 7.09
C SER A 77 -4.90 34.45 6.05
N LYS A 78 -4.79 33.80 4.88
CA LYS A 78 -3.96 34.22 3.74
C LYS A 78 -4.82 34.80 2.62
#